data_AF-A0A919LQ07-F1
#
_entry.id   AF-A0A919LQ07-F1
#
_cell.length_a   1.000
_cell.length_b   1.000
_cell.length_c   1.000
_cell.angle_alpha   90.00
_cell.angle_beta   90.00
_cell.angle_gamma   90.00
#
_symmetry.space_group_name_H-M   'P 1'
#
loop_
_entity.id
_entity.type
_entity.pdbx_description
1 polymer ?
#
loop_
_entity_poly.entity_id
_entity_poly.type
_entity_poly.pdbx_seq_one_letter_code
_entity_poly.pdbx_strand_id
1 'polypeptide(L)'
;MGELLSDVLGAHAFEVLVSQTGNDALATVAQRADIALVLLDMILPDTYGLQVLQQLQRTRPELPVVMLSGLGSESDVVVGWRWAPMITSPNRSARGWWSPG
;
A
#
# COMPACT_ATOMS: atom_id res chain seq x y z
N MET A 1 -0.40 -11.83 -9.85
CA MET A 1 -1.29 -10.92 -9.09
C MET A 1 -1.57 -9.63 -9.87
N GLY A 2 -0.53 -8.91 -10.32
CA GLY A 2 -0.72 -7.65 -11.07
C GLY A 2 -1.59 -7.77 -12.32
N GLU A 3 -1.48 -8.86 -13.07
CA GLU A 3 -2.26 -9.09 -14.30
C GLU A 3 -3.77 -9.23 -14.01
N LEU A 4 -4.16 -10.04 -13.01
CA LEU A 4 -5.55 -10.20 -12.58
C LEU A 4 -6.17 -8.88 -12.07
N LEU A 5 -5.42 -8.11 -11.28
CA LEU A 5 -5.88 -6.82 -10.79
C LEU A 5 -6.03 -5.81 -11.93
N SER A 6 -5.11 -5.84 -12.90
CA SER A 6 -5.18 -5.00 -14.10
C SER A 6 -6.42 -5.30 -14.91
N ASP A 7 -6.74 -6.57 -15.13
CA ASP A 7 -7.93 -6.97 -15.89
C ASP A 7 -9.23 -6.54 -15.19
N VAL A 8 -9.32 -6.75 -13.87
CA VAL A 8 -10.52 -6.39 -13.09
C VAL A 8 -10.71 -4.87 -13.01
N LEU A 9 -9.66 -4.12 -12.69
CA LEU A 9 -9.76 -2.65 -12.56
C LEU A 9 -9.89 -1.96 -13.93
N GLY A 10 -9.22 -2.47 -14.96
CA GLY A 10 -9.38 -1.99 -16.33
C GLY A 10 -10.82 -2.12 -16.83
N ALA A 11 -11.51 -3.21 -16.48
CA ALA A 11 -12.93 -3.40 -16.79
C ALA A 11 -13.86 -2.35 -16.13
N HIS A 12 -13.41 -1.68 -15.07
CA HIS A 12 -14.12 -0.61 -14.37
C HIS A 12 -13.69 0.81 -14.80
N ALA A 13 -13.08 0.95 -15.98
CA ALA A 13 -12.63 2.23 -16.57
C ALA A 13 -11.49 2.94 -15.82
N PHE A 14 -10.68 2.19 -15.06
CA PHE A 14 -9.41 2.71 -14.53
C PHE A 14 -8.27 2.47 -15.54
N GLU A 15 -7.41 3.46 -15.74
CA GLU A 15 -6.10 3.22 -16.37
C GLU A 15 -5.20 2.53 -15.34
N VAL A 16 -4.71 1.34 -15.68
CA VAL A 16 -3.84 0.57 -14.79
C VAL A 16 -2.42 0.55 -15.36
N LEU A 17 -1.47 0.97 -14.53
CA LEU A 17 -0.05 0.83 -14.79
C LEU A 17 0.51 -0.25 -13.87
N VAL A 18 1.28 -1.18 -14.44
CA VAL A 18 1.85 -2.31 -13.69
C VAL A 18 3.37 -2.17 -13.63
N SER A 19 3.89 -2.15 -12.40
CA SER A 19 5.33 -2.22 -12.13
C SER A 19 5.66 -3.51 -11.40
N GLN A 20 6.77 -4.16 -11.79
CA GLN A 20 7.19 -5.45 -11.23
C GLN A 20 8.22 -5.32 -10.10
N THR A 21 8.81 -4.14 -9.92
CA THR A 21 9.84 -3.86 -8.91
C THR A 21 9.53 -2.55 -8.20
N GLY A 22 10.08 -2.37 -6.99
CA GLY A 22 9.88 -1.15 -6.23
C GLY A 22 10.53 0.06 -6.90
N ASN A 23 11.70 -0.13 -7.49
CA ASN A 23 12.38 0.94 -8.23
C ASN A 23 11.58 1.40 -9.47
N ASP A 24 11.00 0.46 -10.21
CA ASP A 24 10.15 0.79 -11.37
C ASP A 24 8.86 1.51 -10.95
N ALA A 25 8.23 1.07 -9.85
CA ALA A 25 7.06 1.73 -9.30
C ALA A 25 7.36 3.19 -8.90
N LEU A 26 8.49 3.45 -8.23
CA LEU A 26 8.92 4.79 -7.86
C LEU A 26 9.19 5.67 -9.08
N ALA A 27 9.86 5.13 -10.11
CA ALA A 27 10.14 5.85 -11.35
C ALA A 27 8.85 6.21 -12.10
N THR A 28 7.91 5.28 -12.20
CA THR A 28 6.59 5.49 -12.82
C THR A 28 5.81 6.58 -12.11
N VAL A 29 5.74 6.52 -10.78
CA VAL A 29 5.02 7.51 -9.97
C VAL A 29 5.63 8.91 -10.05
N ALA A 30 6.95 9.00 -10.22
CA ALA A 30 7.65 10.26 -10.42
C ALA A 30 7.35 10.90 -11.79
N GLN A 31 7.09 10.09 -12.83
CA GLN A 31 6.82 10.57 -14.20
C GLN A 31 5.33 10.84 -14.47
N ARG A 32 4.43 10.23 -13.69
CA ARG A 32 2.97 10.28 -13.92
C ARG A 32 2.24 10.96 -12.78
N ALA A 33 2.06 12.28 -12.89
CA ALA A 33 1.35 13.11 -11.89
C ALA A 33 -0.13 12.72 -11.72
N ASP A 34 -0.73 12.11 -12.74
CA ASP A 34 -2.14 11.69 -12.85
C ASP A 34 -2.48 10.40 -12.10
N ILE A 35 -1.50 9.69 -11.53
CA ILE A 35 -1.76 8.52 -10.68
C ILE A 35 -2.51 8.96 -9.42
N ALA A 36 -3.70 8.39 -9.23
CA ALA A 36 -4.60 8.70 -8.11
C ALA A 36 -4.52 7.72 -6.93
N LEU A 37 -3.95 6.52 -7.14
CA LEU A 37 -3.86 5.46 -6.13
C LEU A 37 -2.72 4.51 -6.50
N VAL A 38 -2.00 4.01 -5.50
CA VAL A 38 -1.04 2.90 -5.67
C VAL A 38 -1.49 1.70 -4.86
N LEU A 39 -1.56 0.54 -5.51
CA LEU A 39 -1.64 -0.76 -4.84
C LEU A 39 -0.22 -1.33 -4.74
N LEU A 40 0.26 -1.61 -3.52
CA LEU A 40 1.66 -1.92 -3.27
C LEU A 40 1.80 -3.24 -2.51
N ASP A 41 2.47 -4.22 -3.10
CA ASP A 41 2.80 -5.47 -2.41
C ASP A 41 3.83 -5.25 -1.29
N MET A 42 3.76 -6.07 -0.25
CA MET A 42 4.69 -6.03 0.89
C MET A 42 6.07 -6.55 0.52
N ILE A 43 6.15 -7.55 -0.37
CA ILE A 43 7.41 -8.16 -0.81
C ILE A 43 7.54 -7.97 -2.32
N LEU A 44 8.54 -7.21 -2.73
CA LEU A 44 8.90 -7.03 -4.13
C LEU A 44 10.21 -7.76 -4.43
N PRO A 45 10.52 -8.07 -5.71
CA PRO A 45 11.74 -8.77 -6.08
C PRO A 45 13.04 -8.07 -5.63
N ASP A 46 13.02 -6.74 -5.50
CA ASP A 46 14.18 -5.90 -5.24
C ASP A 46 14.14 -5.14 -3.89
N THR A 47 13.00 -5.11 -3.21
CA THR A 47 12.83 -4.31 -1.98
C THR A 47 11.59 -4.75 -1.17
N TYR A 48 11.42 -4.17 0.01
CA TYR A 48 10.19 -4.29 0.80
C TYR A 48 9.23 -3.15 0.46
N GLY A 49 7.93 -3.44 0.33
CA GLY A 49 6.91 -2.44 0.03
C GLY A 49 6.88 -1.28 1.04
N LEU A 50 7.23 -1.52 2.31
CA LEU A 50 7.35 -0.45 3.31
C LEU A 50 8.42 0.60 2.95
N GLN A 51 9.52 0.20 2.30
CA GLN A 51 10.56 1.13 1.86
C GLN A 51 10.07 1.98 0.69
N VAL A 52 9.34 1.38 -0.25
CA VAL A 52 8.69 2.09 -1.35
C VAL A 52 7.64 3.07 -0.82
N LEU A 53 6.79 2.64 0.12
CA LEU A 53 5.79 3.50 0.76
C LEU A 53 6.42 4.73 1.41
N GLN A 54 7.49 4.55 2.19
CA GLN A 54 8.20 5.66 2.80
C GLN A 54 8.73 6.66 1.76
N GLN A 55 9.23 6.16 0.64
CA GLN A 55 9.74 7.03 -0.42
C GLN A 55 8.61 7.78 -1.12
N LEU A 56 7.50 7.11 -1.41
CA LEU A 56 6.29 7.72 -1.98
C LEU A 56 5.71 8.79 -1.05
N GLN A 57 5.68 8.56 0.26
CA GLN A 57 5.22 9.57 1.23
C GLN A 57 6.12 10.80 1.29
N ARG A 58 7.41 10.67 0.95
CA ARG A 58 8.34 11.80 0.88
C ARG A 58 8.19 12.59 -0.42
N THR A 59 8.00 11.91 -1.54
CA THR A 59 7.97 12.55 -2.88
C THR A 59 6.56 12.99 -3.29
N ARG A 60 5.53 12.26 -2.87
CA ARG A 60 4.10 12.51 -3.14
C ARG A 60 3.26 12.24 -1.89
N PRO A 61 3.35 13.09 -0.86
CA PRO A 61 2.70 12.86 0.44
C PRO A 61 1.17 12.71 0.39
N GLU A 62 0.52 13.23 -0.66
CA GLU A 62 -0.93 13.15 -0.82
C GLU A 62 -1.40 11.93 -1.61
N LEU A 63 -0.48 11.19 -2.23
CA LEU A 63 -0.82 10.02 -3.04
C LEU A 63 -1.27 8.86 -2.13
N PRO A 64 -2.53 8.41 -2.22
CA PRO A 64 -2.99 7.26 -1.46
C PRO A 64 -2.25 6.00 -1.87
N VAL A 65 -1.82 5.23 -0.89
CA VAL A 65 -1.20 3.90 -1.09
C VAL A 65 -1.98 2.89 -0.26
N VAL A 66 -2.36 1.79 -0.89
CA VAL A 66 -2.96 0.61 -0.25
C VAL A 66 -1.96 -0.53 -0.30
N MET A 67 -1.54 -0.99 0.87
CA MET A 67 -0.66 -2.14 0.99
C MET A 67 -1.44 -3.44 0.75
N LEU A 68 -0.86 -4.36 -0.01
CA LEU A 68 -1.35 -5.72 -0.18
C LEU A 68 -0.50 -6.65 0.69
N SER A 69 -1.10 -7.29 1.69
CA SER A 69 -0.47 -8.35 2.49
C SER A 69 -0.94 -9.72 1.99
N GLY A 70 -0.01 -10.56 1.54
CA GLY A 70 -0.29 -11.90 1.03
C GLY A 70 -0.71 -12.94 2.08
N LEU A 71 -1.08 -12.54 3.30
CA LEU A 71 -1.57 -13.45 4.34
C LEU A 71 -3.07 -13.25 4.46
N GLY A 72 -3.83 -14.29 4.10
CA GLY A 72 -5.30 -14.31 3.98
C GLY A 72 -6.11 -14.04 5.25
N SER A 73 -5.87 -12.92 5.94
CA SER A 73 -6.88 -12.28 6.77
C SER A 73 -7.41 -11.08 6.02
N GLU A 74 -8.71 -11.11 5.72
CA GLU A 74 -9.47 -9.92 5.35
C GLU A 74 -9.09 -8.77 6.30
N SER A 75 -8.73 -7.61 5.75
CA SER A 75 -8.45 -6.35 6.46
C SER A 75 -6.99 -6.12 6.88
N ASP A 76 -6.15 -5.76 5.93
CA ASP A 76 -5.01 -4.86 6.20
C ASP A 76 -4.91 -3.82 5.06
N VAL A 77 -6.01 -3.10 4.81
CA VAL A 77 -5.96 -1.87 4.01
C VAL A 77 -5.30 -0.81 4.89
N VAL A 78 -3.98 -0.75 4.87
CA VAL A 78 -3.22 0.34 5.49
C VAL A 78 -3.32 1.54 4.57
N VAL A 79 -4.27 2.43 4.83
CA VAL A 79 -4.33 3.73 4.17
C VAL A 79 -3.30 4.63 4.86
N GLY A 80 -2.22 4.95 4.15
CA GLY A 80 -1.19 5.87 4.63
C GLY A 80 -1.68 7.32 4.67
N TRP A 81 -2.62 7.65 5.57
CA TRP A 81 -2.97 9.03 5.87
C TRP A 81 -2.09 9.57 6.98
N ARG A 82 -1.60 10.80 6.79
CA ARG A 82 -0.80 11.53 7.77
C ARG A 82 -1.63 11.60 9.08
N TRP A 83 -1.19 10.81 10.06
CA TRP A 83 -1.68 10.68 11.45
C TRP A 83 -2.85 9.70 11.66
N ALA A 84 -2.55 8.41 11.74
CA ALA A 84 -3.24 7.49 12.64
C ALA A 84 -2.19 6.55 13.24
N PRO A 85 -2.17 6.31 14.57
CA PRO A 85 -1.32 5.30 15.16
C PRO A 85 -1.67 3.96 14.51
N MET A 86 -0.67 3.11 14.30
CA MET A 86 -0.77 1.79 13.71
C MET A 86 -1.88 0.98 14.42
N ILE A 87 -3.12 1.02 13.91
CA ILE A 87 -4.18 0.13 14.37
C ILE A 87 -3.98 -1.17 13.61
N THR A 88 -3.09 -2.00 14.13
CA THR A 88 -3.23 -3.43 13.89
C THR A 88 -4.54 -3.86 14.56
N SER A 89 -5.34 -4.66 13.86
CA SER A 89 -6.52 -5.30 14.45
C SER A 89 -6.09 -5.99 15.76
N PRO A 90 -6.65 -5.64 16.93
CA PRO A 90 -6.29 -6.32 18.15
C PRO A 90 -6.89 -7.71 18.07
N ASN A 91 -6.02 -8.70 17.86
CA ASN A 91 -6.31 -10.08 18.21
C ASN A 91 -6.96 -10.09 19.61
N ARG A 92 -8.03 -10.89 19.78
CA ARG A 92 -8.97 -10.90 20.91
C ARG A 92 -8.38 -11.34 22.27
N SER A 93 -7.06 -11.26 22.43
CA SER A 93 -6.27 -11.73 23.57
C SER A 93 -5.45 -10.65 24.28
N ALA A 94 -5.43 -9.39 23.80
CA ALA A 94 -4.62 -8.32 24.42
C ALA A 94 -5.35 -7.46 25.47
N ARG A 95 -6.37 -7.99 26.15
CA ARG A 95 -7.25 -7.22 27.07
C ARG A 95 -6.65 -6.92 28.47
N GLY A 96 -5.32 -6.87 28.60
CA GLY A 96 -4.64 -6.83 29.91
C GLY A 96 -3.51 -5.82 30.10
N TRP A 97 -3.22 -4.95 29.13
CA TRP A 97 -1.95 -4.18 29.13
C TRP A 97 -2.13 -2.65 29.13
N TRP A 98 -3.27 -2.11 29.56
CA TRP A 98 -3.41 -0.66 29.70
C TRP A 98 -4.19 -0.27 30.97
N SER A 99 -3.51 0.46 31.87
CA SER A 99 -4.08 1.30 32.91
C SER A 99 -3.49 2.69 32.74
N PRO A 100 -4.29 3.78 32.70
CA PRO A 100 -3.75 5.13 32.71
C PRO A 100 -3.33 5.49 34.14
N GLY A 101 -2.05 5.79 34.31
CA GLY A 101 -1.47 6.53 35.44
C GLY A 101 -0.66 7.68 34.89
#